data_AF-D2Q5U1-F1
#
_entry.id   AF-D2Q5U1-F1
#
_cell.length_a   1.000
_cell.length_b   1.000
_cell.length_c   1.000
_cell.angle_alpha   90.00
_cell.angle_beta   90.00
_cell.angle_gamma   90.00
#
_symmetry.space_group_name_H-M   'P 1'
#
loop_
_entity.id
_entity.type
_entity.pdbx_description
1 polymer ?
#
loop_
_entity_poly.entity_id
_entity_poly.type
_entity_poly.pdbx_seq_one_letter_code
_entity_poly.pdbx_strand_id
1 'polypeptide(L)'
;MVLPKYHTVVFVNGCFWHMHEDCTKHAMPKSNVEFWSAKLLRNRDRDAKQHAELEAMGWRVIVVWECELGKKVREERLERLYREIMADAGDVNDAVGDDAVGDDDVGDGRPGSPDV
;
A
#
# COMPACT_ATOMS: atom_id res chain seq x y z
N MET A 1 -1.34 8.36 3.34
CA MET A 1 -0.71 8.21 4.67
C MET A 1 -0.10 6.85 4.76
N VAL A 2 1.05 6.70 5.42
CA VAL A 2 1.73 5.41 5.60
C VAL A 2 1.81 5.11 7.10
N LEU A 3 1.47 3.90 7.48
CA LEU A 3 1.47 3.40 8.86
C LEU A 3 2.37 2.16 8.95
N PRO A 4 3.70 2.33 9.10
CA PRO A 4 4.65 1.23 9.01
C PRO A 4 4.42 0.11 10.01
N LYS A 5 4.05 0.45 11.26
CA LYS A 5 3.76 -0.52 12.33
C LYS A 5 2.67 -1.53 11.95
N TYR A 6 1.71 -1.10 11.13
CA TYR A 6 0.57 -1.92 10.70
C TYR A 6 0.71 -2.37 9.24
N HIS A 7 1.87 -2.12 8.62
CA HIS A 7 2.13 -2.35 7.20
C HIS A 7 0.97 -1.86 6.30
N THR A 8 0.42 -0.69 6.63
CA THR A 8 -0.82 -0.17 6.01
C THR A 8 -0.59 1.19 5.36
N VAL A 9 -1.08 1.37 4.14
CA VAL A 9 -1.18 2.64 3.42
C VAL A 9 -2.64 3.06 3.33
N VAL A 10 -2.93 4.28 3.75
CA VAL A 10 -4.27 4.87 3.67
C VAL A 10 -4.28 5.98 2.62
N PHE A 11 -5.03 5.80 1.55
CA PHE A 11 -5.30 6.81 0.53
C PHE A 11 -6.53 7.62 0.91
N VAL A 12 -6.48 8.93 0.67
CA VAL A 12 -7.65 9.82 0.83
C VAL A 12 -8.01 10.36 -0.54
N ASN A 13 -9.01 9.77 -1.16
CA ASN A 13 -9.35 10.01 -2.55
C ASN A 13 -10.51 11.00 -2.68
N GLY A 14 -10.30 12.04 -3.49
CA GLY A 14 -11.39 12.92 -3.93
C GLY A 14 -12.34 12.18 -4.88
N CYS A 15 -13.64 12.20 -4.60
CA CYS A 15 -14.63 11.44 -5.37
C CYS A 15 -14.63 11.81 -6.87
N PHE A 16 -14.39 13.09 -7.18
CA PHE A 16 -14.29 13.57 -8.55
C PHE A 16 -13.06 13.01 -9.28
N TRP A 17 -11.87 13.15 -8.69
CA TRP A 17 -10.58 12.87 -9.34
C TRP A 17 -10.28 11.39 -9.58
N HIS A 18 -10.85 10.53 -8.74
CA HIS A 18 -10.63 9.08 -8.74
C HIS A 18 -11.88 8.30 -9.12
N MET A 19 -12.91 8.97 -9.65
CA MET A 19 -14.14 8.35 -10.16
C MET A 19 -14.85 7.43 -9.14
N HIS A 20 -15.21 7.98 -7.97
CA HIS A 20 -15.98 7.20 -6.99
C HIS A 20 -17.34 6.82 -7.57
N GLU A 21 -17.56 5.51 -7.74
CA GLU A 21 -18.84 4.95 -8.18
C GLU A 21 -19.95 5.24 -7.16
N ASP A 22 -21.19 5.37 -7.62
CA ASP A 22 -22.38 5.65 -6.81
C ASP A 22 -22.30 6.90 -5.90
N CYS A 23 -21.43 7.86 -6.25
CA CYS A 23 -21.24 9.08 -5.48
C CYS A 23 -21.84 10.31 -6.17
N THR A 24 -22.72 11.03 -5.48
CA THR A 24 -23.29 12.31 -5.96
C THR A 24 -22.26 13.43 -6.14
N LYS A 25 -21.07 13.29 -5.56
CA LYS A 25 -19.94 14.22 -5.74
C LYS A 25 -19.12 13.96 -7.00
N HIS A 26 -19.35 12.85 -7.70
CA HIS A 26 -18.71 12.55 -8.98
C HIS A 26 -19.63 13.00 -10.13
N ALA A 27 -19.52 14.26 -10.53
CA ALA A 27 -20.25 14.80 -11.68
C ALA A 27 -19.27 15.14 -12.82
N MET A 28 -19.54 14.60 -14.02
CA MET A 28 -18.75 14.93 -15.21
C MET A 28 -18.95 16.39 -15.60
N PRO A 29 -17.85 17.15 -15.84
CA PRO A 29 -17.97 18.53 -16.30
C PRO A 29 -18.63 18.58 -17.69
N LYS A 30 -19.52 19.55 -17.90
CA LYS A 30 -20.23 19.71 -19.19
C LYS A 30 -19.36 20.28 -20.31
N SER A 31 -18.19 20.83 -19.98
CA SER A 31 -17.23 21.40 -20.93
C SER A 31 -15.96 20.54 -20.97
N ASN A 32 -15.33 20.46 -22.16
CA ASN A 32 -14.09 19.71 -22.37
C ASN A 32 -14.18 18.22 -21.97
N VAL A 33 -15.32 17.60 -22.28
CA VAL A 33 -15.69 16.25 -21.82
C VAL A 33 -14.63 15.22 -22.17
N GLU A 34 -14.13 15.20 -23.41
CA GLU A 34 -13.12 14.24 -23.86
C GLU A 34 -11.82 14.33 -23.04
N PHE A 35 -11.35 15.55 -22.78
CA PHE A 35 -10.18 15.78 -21.94
C PHE A 35 -10.40 15.27 -20.52
N TRP A 36 -11.55 15.58 -19.92
CA TRP A 36 -11.86 15.14 -18.56
C TRP A 36 -12.01 13.63 -18.47
N SER A 37 -12.74 13.00 -19.40
CA SER A 37 -12.89 11.54 -19.47
C SER A 37 -11.52 10.86 -19.56
N ALA A 38 -10.66 11.28 -20.48
CA ALA A 38 -9.33 10.70 -20.65
C ALA A 38 -8.45 10.92 -19.40
N LYS A 39 -8.56 12.09 -18.75
CA LYS A 39 -7.81 12.41 -17.54
C LYS A 39 -8.24 11.57 -16.34
N LEU A 40 -9.54 11.44 -16.11
CA LEU A 40 -10.11 10.69 -15.00
C LEU A 40 -9.87 9.19 -15.17
N LEU A 41 -10.04 8.68 -16.39
CA LEU A 41 -9.74 7.29 -16.72
C LEU A 41 -8.26 6.95 -16.42
N ARG A 42 -7.33 7.79 -16.88
CA ARG A 42 -5.90 7.61 -16.60
C ARG A 42 -5.58 7.66 -15.10
N ASN A 43 -6.29 8.49 -14.33
CA ASN A 43 -6.10 8.52 -12.89
C ASN A 43 -6.53 7.19 -12.26
N ARG A 44 -7.73 6.71 -12.59
CA ARG A 44 -8.24 5.42 -12.11
C ARG A 44 -7.30 4.26 -12.45
N ASP A 45 -6.81 4.22 -13.69
CA ASP A 45 -5.90 3.16 -14.13
C ASP A 45 -4.55 3.22 -13.38
N ARG A 46 -4.07 4.44 -13.09
CA ARG A 46 -2.88 4.63 -12.25
C ARG A 46 -3.11 4.16 -10.83
N ASP A 47 -4.24 4.51 -10.22
CA ASP A 47 -4.56 4.12 -8.84
C ASP A 47 -4.62 2.59 -8.73
N ALA A 48 -5.29 1.93 -9.68
CA ALA A 48 -5.37 0.47 -9.73
C ALA A 48 -3.97 -0.18 -9.80
N LYS A 49 -3.08 0.37 -10.63
CA LYS A 49 -1.69 -0.11 -10.72
C LYS A 49 -0.93 0.10 -9.40
N GLN A 50 -1.05 1.28 -8.78
CA GLN A 50 -0.35 1.59 -7.53
C GLN A 50 -0.85 0.74 -6.37
N HIS A 51 -2.16 0.48 -6.28
CA HIS A 51 -2.72 -0.39 -5.26
C HIS A 51 -2.20 -1.82 -5.43
N ALA A 52 -2.21 -2.36 -6.66
CA ALA A 52 -1.69 -3.69 -6.94
C ALA A 52 -0.19 -3.83 -6.61
N GLU A 53 0.63 -2.81 -6.91
CA GLU A 53 2.05 -2.81 -6.57
C GLU A 53 2.27 -2.79 -5.05
N LEU A 54 1.50 -2.00 -4.30
CA LEU A 54 1.58 -1.94 -2.84
C LEU A 54 1.14 -3.25 -2.19
N GLU A 55 0.02 -3.82 -2.65
CA GLU A 55 -0.49 -5.11 -2.18
C GLU A 55 0.51 -6.24 -2.48
N ALA A 56 1.15 -6.23 -3.65
CA ALA A 56 2.21 -7.19 -3.99
C ALA A 56 3.45 -7.06 -3.11
N MET A 57 3.75 -5.86 -2.61
CA MET A 57 4.79 -5.61 -1.60
C MET A 57 4.33 -5.97 -0.18
N GLY A 58 3.12 -6.53 -0.02
CA GLY A 58 2.52 -6.93 1.25
C GLY A 58 1.83 -5.80 2.00
N TRP A 59 1.79 -4.57 1.46
CA TRP A 59 1.14 -3.45 2.13
C TRP A 59 -0.37 -3.59 2.03
N ARG A 60 -1.06 -3.39 3.15
CA ARG A 60 -2.51 -3.22 3.14
C ARG A 60 -2.85 -1.85 2.56
N VAL A 61 -3.72 -1.81 1.57
CA VAL A 61 -4.20 -0.57 0.97
C VAL A 61 -5.63 -0.29 1.44
N ILE A 62 -5.84 0.84 2.10
CA ILE A 62 -7.16 1.31 2.50
C ILE A 62 -7.45 2.62 1.77
N VAL A 63 -8.61 2.72 1.14
CA VAL A 63 -9.08 3.97 0.52
C VAL A 63 -10.18 4.59 1.38
N VAL A 64 -10.03 5.86 1.70
CA VAL A 64 -11.05 6.68 2.36
C VAL A 64 -11.50 7.73 1.36
N TRP A 65 -12.80 7.76 1.06
CA TRP A 65 -13.35 8.68 0.07
C TRP A 65 -13.76 10.01 0.70
N GLU A 66 -13.60 11.10 -0.04
CA GLU A 66 -13.96 12.45 0.41
C GLU A 66 -15.45 12.57 0.85
N CYS A 67 -16.37 11.81 0.24
CA CYS A 67 -17.77 11.79 0.66
C CYS A 67 -17.95 11.18 2.06
N GLU A 68 -17.08 10.26 2.49
CA GLU A 68 -17.11 9.63 3.81
C GLU A 68 -16.55 10.54 4.91
N LEU A 69 -15.85 11.61 4.54
CA LEU A 69 -15.30 12.61 5.47
C LEU A 69 -16.30 13.74 5.78
N GLY A 70 -17.52 13.66 5.25
CA GLY A 70 -18.59 14.61 5.56
C GLY A 70 -18.98 14.58 7.03
N LYS A 71 -19.34 15.74 7.61
CA LYS A 71 -19.62 15.90 9.05
C LYS A 71 -20.55 14.83 9.65
N LYS A 72 -21.56 14.38 8.89
CA LYS A 72 -22.57 13.41 9.36
C LYS A 72 -22.08 11.96 9.45
N VAL A 73 -21.11 11.57 8.62
CA VAL A 73 -20.68 10.16 8.44
C VAL A 73 -19.23 9.93 8.87
N ARG A 74 -18.51 11.01 9.16
CA ARG A 74 -17.07 10.98 9.48
C ARG A 74 -16.73 10.16 10.72
N GLU A 75 -17.55 10.20 11.76
CA GLU A 75 -17.29 9.44 13.00
C GLU A 75 -17.38 7.94 12.75
N GLU A 76 -18.46 7.48 12.12
CA GLU A 76 -18.63 6.09 11.69
C GLU A 76 -17.49 5.62 10.77
N ARG A 77 -17.10 6.46 9.80
CA ARG A 77 -15.99 6.11 8.90
C ARG A 77 -14.68 5.95 9.65
N LEU A 78 -14.40 6.82 10.64
CA LEU A 78 -13.19 6.76 11.44
C LEU A 78 -13.15 5.48 12.29
N GLU A 79 -14.27 5.10 12.91
CA GLU A 79 -14.37 3.83 13.65
C GLU A 79 -14.14 2.62 12.76
N ARG A 80 -14.69 2.64 11.53
CA ARG A 80 -14.43 1.59 10.53
C ARG A 80 -12.95 1.56 10.13
N LEU A 81 -12.34 2.71 9.86
CA LEU A 81 -10.92 2.81 9.49
C LEU A 81 -10.02 2.27 10.59
N TYR A 82 -10.34 2.58 11.85
CA TYR A 82 -9.61 2.04 13.00
C TYR A 82 -9.65 0.52 13.02
N ARG A 83 -10.83 -0.08 12.83
CA ARG A 83 -10.98 -1.54 12.76
C ARG A 83 -10.20 -2.15 11.58
N GLU A 84 -10.26 -1.53 10.41
CA GLU A 84 -9.52 -1.97 9.20
C GLU A 84 -7.99 -1.95 9.42
N ILE A 85 -7.46 -0.98 10.16
CA ILE A 85 -6.04 -0.91 10.50
C ILE A 85 -5.67 -1.99 11.53
N MET A 86 -6.52 -2.21 12.53
CA MET A 86 -6.23 -3.13 13.64
C MET A 86 -6.45 -4.62 13.31
N ALA A 87 -7.26 -4.95 12.29
CA ALA A 87 -7.71 -6.32 12.01
C ALA A 87 -6.58 -7.36 11.83
N ASP A 88 -5.44 -7.00 11.23
CA ASP A 88 -4.28 -7.92 11.13
C ASP A 88 -2.99 -7.36 11.74
N ALA A 89 -3.09 -6.49 12.74
CA ALA A 89 -1.93 -6.12 13.56
C ALA A 89 -1.41 -7.31 14.42
N GLY A 90 -2.06 -8.48 14.32
CA GLY A 90 -1.80 -9.67 15.12
C GLY A 90 -1.10 -10.83 14.39
N ASP A 91 -0.69 -10.69 13.12
CA ASP A 91 -0.19 -11.83 12.33
C ASP A 91 1.10 -11.55 11.53
N VAL A 92 1.99 -10.70 12.06
CA VAL A 92 3.28 -10.34 11.41
C VAL A 92 4.50 -10.74 12.25
N ASN A 93 4.39 -11.82 13.02
CA ASN A 93 5.43 -12.24 13.98
C ASN A 93 6.03 -13.64 13.72
N ASP A 94 6.08 -14.15 12.47
CA ASP A 94 6.75 -15.45 12.19
C ASP A 94 7.45 -15.52 10.82
N ALA A 95 8.24 -14.49 10.46
CA ALA A 95 9.17 -14.61 9.33
C ALA A 95 10.38 -13.68 9.43
N VAL A 96 11.16 -13.78 10.52
CA VAL A 96 12.61 -13.53 10.45
C VAL A 96 13.28 -14.66 11.24
N GLY A 97 13.55 -15.75 10.53
CA GLY A 97 14.43 -16.81 11.01
C GLY A 97 15.83 -16.24 11.18
N ASP A 98 16.32 -16.39 12.40
CA ASP A 98 17.67 -16.16 12.86
C ASP A 98 18.61 -17.15 12.14
N ASP A 99 19.22 -16.75 11.02
CA ASP A 99 20.39 -17.48 10.50
C ASP A 99 21.63 -16.90 11.18
N ALA A 100 22.01 -17.64 12.22
CA ALA A 100 23.15 -17.40 13.08
C ALA A 100 24.45 -17.16 12.30
N VAL A 101 25.17 -16.14 12.74
CA VAL A 101 26.60 -15.98 12.55
C VAL A 101 27.30 -17.12 13.27
N GLY A 102 28.03 -17.95 12.52
CA GLY A 102 29.03 -18.90 13.01
C GLY A 102 30.41 -18.43 12.59
N ASP A 103 31.16 -17.97 13.58
CA ASP A 103 32.51 -17.41 13.50
C ASP A 103 33.60 -18.49 13.34
N ASP A 104 34.75 -18.05 12.82
CA ASP A 104 36.10 -18.59 12.97
C ASP A 104 36.47 -20.01 12.49
N ASP A 105 37.35 -20.09 11.47
CA ASP A 105 38.58 -20.86 11.62
C ASP A 105 39.74 -20.22 10.82
N VAL A 106 40.75 -19.77 11.56
CA VAL A 106 41.94 -19.06 11.10
C VAL A 106 43.03 -20.09 10.76
N GLY A 107 43.40 -20.12 9.47
CA GLY A 107 44.78 -20.20 8.96
C GLY A 107 45.68 -21.40 9.27
N ASP A 108 46.33 -21.95 8.23
CA ASP A 108 47.80 -21.94 8.17
C ASP A 108 48.30 -22.11 6.72
N GLY A 109 49.45 -21.53 6.41
CA GLY A 109 50.01 -21.43 5.07
C GLY A 109 51.13 -22.42 4.75
N ARG A 110 51.20 -22.77 3.44
CA ARG A 110 52.39 -23.13 2.63
C ARG A 110 53.14 -24.45 2.98
N PRO A 111 54.12 -24.91 2.17
CA PRO A 111 54.16 -25.05 0.70
C PRO A 111 54.71 -26.43 0.21
N GLY A 112 54.35 -26.83 -1.02
CA GLY A 112 55.24 -27.53 -1.99
C GLY A 112 55.53 -29.04 -1.88
N SER A 113 55.68 -29.65 -3.07
CA SER A 113 56.50 -30.84 -3.49
C SER A 113 55.67 -31.99 -4.13
N PRO A 114 56.28 -32.93 -4.90
CA PRO A 114 56.25 -32.93 -6.36
C PRO A 114 55.79 -34.27 -7.00
N ASP A 115 55.93 -34.36 -8.33
CA ASP A 115 56.02 -35.56 -9.19
C ASP A 115 54.75 -36.38 -9.52
N VAL A 116 54.28 -36.25 -10.77
CA VAL A 116 54.23 -37.32 -11.79
C VAL A 116 54.02 -36.75 -13.19
#